data_AF-A0A2T0VPY6-F1
#
_entry.id   AF-A0A2T0VPY6-F1
#
_cell.length_a   1.000
_cell.length_b   1.000
_cell.length_c   1.000
_cell.angle_alpha   90.00
_cell.angle_beta   90.00
_cell.angle_gamma   90.00
#
_symmetry.space_group_name_H-M   'P 1'
#
loop_
_entity.id
_entity.type
_entity.pdbx_description
1 polymer ?
#
loop_
_entity_poly.entity_id
_entity_poly.type
_entity_poly.pdbx_seq_one_letter_code
_entity_poly.pdbx_strand_id
1 'polypeptide(L)' 'MLLKVLHMIFSILVLVIAAYSLIYQNFAFQNYMMVFLALTMLIAGLKEFKEERKLAGWTYIGIFIYGLLVTVQGFLLS' A
#
# COMPACT_ATOMS: atom_id res chain seq x y z
N MET A 1 2.24 -8.96 17.41
CA MET A 1 2.23 -10.08 16.44
C MET A 1 1.30 -9.83 15.26
N LEU A 2 0.05 -9.41 15.47
CA LEU A 2 -0.94 -9.19 14.39
C LEU A 2 -0.46 -8.27 13.23
N LEU A 3 0.18 -7.12 13.52
CA LEU A 3 0.68 -6.23 12.47
C LEU A 3 1.79 -6.84 11.59
N LYS A 4 2.61 -7.76 12.12
CA LYS A 4 3.65 -8.45 11.34
C LYS A 4 3.02 -9.40 10.33
N VAL A 5 2.00 -10.15 10.76
CA VAL A 5 1.26 -11.07 9.90
C VAL A 5 0.52 -10.30 8.81
N LEU A 6 -0.14 -9.19 9.16
CA LEU A 6 -0.84 -8.35 8.20
C LEU A 6 0.11 -7.78 7.15
N HIS A 7 1.27 -7.26 7.57
CA HIS A 7 2.29 -6.76 6.64
C HIS A 7 2.80 -7.86 5.70
N MET A 8 3.03 -9.07 6.19
CA MET A 8 3.46 -10.21 5.38
C MET A 8 2.41 -10.59 4.33
N ILE A 9 1.13 -10.64 4.71
CA ILE A 9 0.02 -10.92 3.78
C ILE A 9 -0.06 -9.85 2.69
N PHE A 10 0.05 -8.57 3.07
CA PHE A 10 0.03 -7.45 2.12
C PHE A 10 1.23 -7.49 1.16
N SER A 11 2.45 -7.77 1.64
CA SER A 11 3.62 -7.90 0.77
C SER A 11 3.46 -9.04 -0.24
N ILE A 12 2.92 -10.19 0.17
CA ILE A 12 2.65 -11.32 -0.73
C ILE A 12 1.61 -10.92 -1.78
N LEU A 13 0.53 -10.25 -1.38
CA LEU A 13 -0.50 -9.76 -2.30
C LEU A 13 0.07 -8.79 -3.34
N VAL A 14 0.88 -7.81 -2.91
CA VAL A 14 1.54 -6.86 -3.83
C VAL A 14 2.42 -7.60 -4.84
N LEU A 15 3.17 -8.62 -4.39
CA LEU A 15 4.07 -9.39 -5.25
C LEU A 15 3.30 -10.23 -6.29
N VAL A 16 2.19 -10.86 -5.89
CA VAL A 16 1.31 -11.61 -6.81
C VAL A 16 0.66 -10.69 -7.84
N ILE A 17 0.14 -9.53 -7.43
CA ILE A 17 -0.50 -8.58 -8.35
C ILE A 17 0.53 -7.96 -9.30
N ALA A 18 1.75 -7.68 -8.82
CA ALA A 18 2.85 -7.20 -9.65
C ALA A 18 3.24 -8.23 -10.71
N ALA A 19 3.42 -9.50 -10.31
CA ALA A 19 3.71 -10.59 -11.24
C ALA A 19 2.59 -10.77 -12.28
N TYR A 20 1.33 -10.73 -11.85
CA TYR A 20 0.18 -10.85 -12.75
C TYR A 20 0.10 -9.68 -13.73
N SER A 21 0.24 -8.43 -13.25
CA SER A 21 0.23 -7.23 -14.10
C SER A 21 1.35 -7.27 -15.15
N LEU A 22 2.54 -7.74 -14.76
CA LEU A 22 3.70 -7.80 -15.65
C LEU A 22 3.55 -8.89 -16.72
N ILE A 23 3.08 -10.07 -16.34
CA ILE A 23 2.92 -11.22 -17.24
C ILE A 23 1.82 -10.95 -18.27
N TYR A 24 0.69 -10.40 -17.83
CA TYR A 24 -0.46 -10.19 -18.71
C TYR A 24 -0.46 -8.82 -19.41
N GLN A 25 0.51 -7.95 -19.10
CA GLN A 25 0.55 -6.53 -19.48
C GLN A 25 -0.79 -5.80 -19.26
N ASN A 26 -1.62 -6.33 -18.36
CA ASN A 26 -2.95 -5.85 -18.12
C ASN A 26 -2.96 -5.06 -16.81
N PHE A 27 -2.83 -3.76 -16.95
CA PHE A 27 -2.81 -2.80 -15.85
C PHE A 27 -4.21 -2.43 -15.35
N ALA A 28 -5.27 -3.11 -15.79
CA ALA A 28 -6.63 -2.87 -15.31
C ALA A 28 -6.76 -2.97 -13.77
N PHE A 29 -5.88 -3.75 -13.12
CA PHE A 29 -5.85 -3.90 -11.66
C PHE A 29 -4.84 -2.98 -10.95
N GLN A 30 -4.13 -2.12 -11.68
CA GLN A 30 -3.10 -1.25 -11.12
C GLN A 30 -3.67 -0.27 -10.09
N ASN A 31 -4.86 0.28 -10.34
CA ASN A 31 -5.57 1.13 -9.39
C ASN A 31 -5.90 0.39 -8.08
N TYR A 32 -6.35 -0.86 -8.16
CA TYR A 32 -6.58 -1.70 -6.98
C TYR A 32 -5.27 -2.01 -6.24
N MET A 33 -4.19 -2.30 -6.97
CA MET A 33 -2.87 -2.55 -6.39
C MET A 33 -2.36 -1.34 -5.59
N MET A 34 -2.63 -0.13 -6.09
CA MET A 34 -2.24 1.12 -5.44
C MET A 34 -3.02 1.38 -4.14
N VAL A 35 -4.31 1.00 -4.09
CA VAL A 35 -5.12 1.01 -2.84
C VAL A 35 -4.51 0.09 -1.79
N PHE A 36 -4.20 -1.16 -2.16
CA PHE A 36 -3.63 -2.12 -1.22
C PHE A 36 -2.24 -1.67 -0.73
N LEU A 37 -1.42 -1.09 -1.60
CA LEU A 37 -0.14 -0.48 -1.22
C LEU A 37 -0.31 0.66 -0.22
N ALA A 38 -1.26 1.58 -0.47
CA ALA A 38 -1.57 2.67 0.45
C ALA A 38 -1.97 2.12 1.83
N LEU A 39 -2.90 1.16 1.90
CA LEU A 39 -3.33 0.53 3.15
C LEU A 39 -2.16 -0.14 3.90
N THR A 40 -1.23 -0.76 3.17
CA THR A 40 -0.01 -1.35 3.76
C THR A 40 0.83 -0.29 4.47
N MET A 41 0.97 0.90 3.85
CA MET A 41 1.71 2.02 4.40
C MET A 41 1.02 2.60 5.64
N LEU A 42 -0.31 2.66 5.67
CA LEU A 42 -1.05 3.04 6.89
C LEU A 42 -0.75 2.08 8.04
N ILE A 43 -0.78 0.77 7.79
CA ILE A 43 -0.49 -0.26 8.80
C ILE A 43 0.97 -0.14 9.29
N ALA A 44 1.92 0.11 8.38
CA ALA A 44 3.32 0.34 8.73
C ALA A 44 3.49 1.60 9.60
N GLY A 45 2.82 2.70 9.26
CA GLY A 45 2.83 3.93 10.05
C GLY A 45 2.28 3.71 11.45
N LEU A 46 1.15 3.02 11.59
CA LEU A 46 0.56 2.65 12.89
C LEU A 46 1.51 1.76 13.72
N LYS A 47 2.29 0.89 13.08
CA LYS A 47 3.30 0.06 13.75
C LYS A 47 4.46 0.91 14.29
N GLU A 48 4.97 1.84 13.50
CA GLU A 48 6.04 2.77 13.90
C GLU A 48 5.58 3.70 15.03
N PHE A 49 4.33 4.16 15.01
CA PHE A 49 3.76 4.92 16.14
C PHE A 49 3.71 4.11 17.43
N LYS A 50 3.44 2.79 17.34
CA LYS A 50 3.50 1.88 18.50
C LYS A 50 4.92 1.62 19.01
N GLU A 51 5.92 1.71 18.15
CA GLU A 51 7.34 1.56 18.53
C GLU A 51 7.99 2.91 18.92
N GLU A 52 7.19 3.93 19.25
CA GLU A 52 7.59 5.30 19.60
C GLU A 52 8.38 6.05 18.51
N ARG A 53 8.47 5.50 17.30
CA ARG A 53 9.15 6.09 16.15
C ARG A 53 8.22 7.05 15.41
N LYS A 54 7.96 8.20 16.04
CA LYS A 54 7.01 9.23 15.55
C LYS A 54 7.34 9.74 14.14
N LEU A 55 8.61 9.98 13.81
CA LEU A 55 9.05 10.46 12.49
C LEU A 55 8.75 9.44 11.37
N ALA A 56 9.03 8.16 11.62
CA ALA A 56 8.74 7.08 10.68
C ALA A 56 7.22 6.89 10.53
N GLY A 57 6.47 6.93 11.63
CA GLY A 57 5.01 6.87 11.61
C GLY A 57 4.37 7.96 10.73
N TRP A 58 4.82 9.21 10.89
CA TRP A 58 4.34 10.34 10.09
C TRP A 58 4.69 10.23 8.60
N THR A 59 5.89 9.75 8.27
CA THR A 59 6.29 9.54 6.86
C THR A 59 5.41 8.49 6.19
N TYR A 60 5.13 7.37 6.88
CA TYR A 60 4.22 6.35 6.37
C TYR A 60 2.77 6.84 6.19
N ILE A 61 2.26 7.69 7.10
CA ILE A 61 0.96 8.33 6.93
C ILE A 61 0.97 9.26 5.70
N GLY A 62 2.04 10.02 5.48
CA GLY A 62 2.18 10.86 4.29
C GLY A 62 2.14 10.04 2.99
N ILE A 63 2.85 8.92 2.96
CA ILE A 63 2.85 7.99 1.82
C ILE A 63 1.45 7.38 1.60
N PHE A 64 0.73 7.05 2.67
CA PHE A 64 -0.65 6.56 2.58
C PHE A 64 -1.58 7.59 1.92
N ILE A 65 -1.55 8.84 2.40
CA ILE A 65 -2.37 9.93 1.85
C ILE A 65 -2.04 10.15 0.38
N TYR A 66 -0.75 10.16 0.03
CA TYR A 66 -0.31 10.27 -1.37
C TYR A 66 -0.83 9.11 -2.23
N GLY A 67 -0.71 7.87 -1.76
CA GLY A 67 -1.22 6.70 -2.46
C GLY A 67 -2.74 6.73 -2.69
N LEU A 68 -3.51 7.27 -1.75
CA LEU A 68 -4.94 7.51 -1.93
C LEU A 68 -5.23 8.56 -2.99
N LEU A 69 -4.50 9.67 -3.01
CA LEU A 69 -4.66 10.70 -4.05
C LEU A 69 -4.37 10.15 -5.44
N VAL A 70 -3.30 9.39 -5.58
CA VAL A 70 -2.95 8.74 -6.87
C VAL A 70 -4.02 7.73 -7.29
N THR A 71 -4.57 6.97 -6.34
CA THR A 71 -5.67 6.05 -6.62
C THR A 71 -6.90 6.79 -7.13
N VAL A 72 -7.33 7.85 -6.43
CA VAL A 72 -8.52 8.64 -6.82
C VAL A 72 -8.31 9.24 -8.21
N GLN A 73 -7.10 9.75 -8.48
CA GLN A 73 -6.75 10.27 -9.80
C GLN A 73 -6.79 9.17 -10.87
N GLY A 74 -6.26 7.98 -10.57
CA GLY A 74 -6.25 6.83 -11.48
C GLY A 74 -7.64 6.28 -11.78
N PHE A 75 -8.60 6.36 -10.83
CA PHE A 75 -10.00 6.00 -11.08
C PHE A 75 -10.77 7.09 -11.83
N LEU A 76 -10.43 8.37 -11.64
CA LEU A 76 -11.09 9.49 -12.33
C LEU A 76 -10.58 9.70 -13.77
N LEU A 77 -9.35 9.28 -14.07
CA LEU A 77 -8.71 9.41 -15.38
C LEU A 77 -8.76 8.12 -16.23
N SER A 78 -9.21 6.97 -15.68
CA SER A 78 -9.40 5.72 -16.42
C SER A 78 -10.75 5.68 -17.14
#